data_AF-D7EBL1-F1
#
_entry.id   AF-D7EBL1-F1
#
_cell.length_a   1.000
_cell.length_b   1.000
_cell.length_c   1.000
_cell.angle_alpha   90.00
_cell.angle_beta   90.00
_cell.angle_gamma   90.00
#
_symmetry.space_group_name_H-M   'P 1'
#
loop_
_entity.id
_entity.type
_entity.pdbx_description
1 polymer ?
#
loop_
_entity_poly.entity_id
_entity_poly.type
_entity_poly.pdbx_seq_one_letter_code
_entity_poly.pdbx_strand_id
1 'polypeptide(L)'
;MTDIMLLWDTKTLFEKLFQENELGCKRVISSSLGTPFLPPCKSVIIPTGFANPQYTTISSGIEQNNKSFEKFLKNGGMVTVFGPMVSEYHYQWLPVQLTYIQRHKSTPLQNVGEHEAQSIIEDLSEPVECDGYFSETDGQVLYKNDENQPVMVVREYGDGLIIATTIHEFPSSKFLTWIKNSGRKTQI
;
A
#
# COMPACT_ATOMS: atom_id res chain seq x y z
N MET A 1 -14.85 15.05 -1.71
CA MET A 1 -14.90 13.97 -2.72
C MET A 1 -13.90 12.90 -2.28
N THR A 2 -14.17 11.60 -2.42
CA THR A 2 -13.25 10.56 -1.90
C THR A 2 -12.07 10.36 -2.86
N ASP A 3 -10.87 10.72 -2.41
CA ASP A 3 -9.60 10.45 -3.07
C ASP A 3 -9.03 9.11 -2.60
N ILE A 4 -9.09 8.86 -1.29
CA ILE A 4 -8.49 7.67 -0.65
C ILE A 4 -9.57 6.84 0.04
N MET A 5 -9.55 5.54 -0.20
CA MET A 5 -10.15 4.56 0.69
C MET A 5 -9.09 3.96 1.61
N LEU A 6 -9.28 4.14 2.91
CA LEU A 6 -8.46 3.48 3.92
C LEU A 6 -9.13 2.16 4.31
N LEU A 7 -8.53 1.03 3.96
CA LEU A 7 -9.06 -0.27 4.37
C LEU A 7 -8.58 -0.60 5.77
N TRP A 8 -9.46 -0.37 6.75
CA TRP A 8 -9.21 -0.64 8.16
C TRP A 8 -10.53 -0.71 8.95
N ASP A 9 -10.55 -1.41 10.08
CA ASP A 9 -11.75 -1.60 10.91
C ASP A 9 -11.87 -0.60 12.06
N THR A 10 -10.77 0.02 12.49
CA THR A 10 -10.72 0.97 13.64
C THR A 10 -10.21 2.36 13.25
N LYS A 11 -10.30 3.35 14.15
CA LYS A 11 -9.72 4.70 13.90
C LYS A 11 -8.20 4.63 13.96
N THR A 12 -7.54 5.27 12.99
CA THR A 12 -6.09 5.35 12.92
C THR A 12 -5.64 6.81 12.76
N LEU A 13 -4.32 7.03 12.78
CA LEU A 13 -3.74 8.34 12.48
C LEU A 13 -3.72 8.65 10.98
N PHE A 14 -3.92 7.66 10.10
CA PHE A 14 -4.00 7.90 8.66
C PHE A 14 -5.13 8.86 8.30
N GLU A 15 -6.30 8.74 8.94
CA GLU A 15 -7.41 9.67 8.66
C GLU A 15 -7.01 11.13 8.92
N LYS A 16 -6.26 11.38 10.00
CA LYS A 16 -5.74 12.73 10.33
C LYS A 16 -4.68 13.17 9.32
N LEU A 17 -3.73 12.30 8.97
CA LEU A 17 -2.70 12.56 7.97
C LEU A 17 -3.31 12.97 6.63
N PHE A 18 -4.34 12.25 6.15
CA PHE A 18 -5.01 12.59 4.90
C PHE A 18 -5.74 13.92 4.99
N GLN A 19 -6.40 14.20 6.12
CA GLN A 19 -7.07 15.47 6.33
C GLN A 19 -6.10 16.65 6.30
N GLU A 20 -4.93 16.52 6.93
CA GLU A 20 -3.86 17.54 6.92
C GLU A 20 -3.27 17.77 5.52
N ASN A 21 -3.36 16.78 4.64
CA ASN A 21 -2.94 16.84 3.25
C ASN A 21 -4.10 17.13 2.27
N GLU A 22 -5.23 17.64 2.77
CA GLU A 22 -6.41 18.02 1.99
C GLU A 22 -6.93 16.89 1.08
N LEU A 23 -6.84 15.65 1.55
CA LEU A 23 -7.33 14.45 0.86
C LEU A 23 -8.68 14.03 1.43
N GLY A 24 -9.65 13.80 0.56
CA GLY A 24 -10.90 13.18 0.98
C GLY A 24 -10.68 11.69 1.27
N CYS A 25 -10.67 11.32 2.55
CA CYS A 25 -10.56 9.93 2.97
C CYS A 25 -11.92 9.35 3.37
N LYS A 26 -12.16 8.08 3.02
CA LYS A 26 -13.21 7.25 3.62
C LYS A 26 -12.58 5.98 4.17
N ARG A 27 -12.72 5.72 5.47
CA ARG A 27 -12.39 4.41 6.03
C ARG A 27 -13.46 3.40 5.64
N VAL A 28 -13.04 2.23 5.20
CA VAL A 28 -13.90 1.16 4.68
C VAL A 28 -13.49 -0.17 5.32
N ILE A 29 -14.49 -0.93 5.78
CA ILE A 29 -14.28 -2.31 6.23
C ILE A 29 -14.11 -3.22 5.00
N SER A 30 -13.18 -4.16 5.04
CA SER A 30 -12.85 -4.98 3.86
C SER A 30 -14.01 -5.85 3.36
N SER A 31 -14.95 -6.22 4.23
CA SER A 31 -16.17 -6.95 3.84
C SER A 31 -17.14 -6.16 2.97
N SER A 32 -16.96 -4.83 2.85
CA SER A 32 -17.77 -3.97 1.99
C SER A 32 -17.19 -3.77 0.57
N LEU A 33 -16.00 -4.31 0.29
CA LEU A 33 -15.39 -4.27 -1.04
C LEU A 33 -16.29 -4.95 -2.08
N GLY A 34 -16.31 -4.41 -3.31
CA GLY A 34 -17.15 -4.92 -4.40
C GLY A 34 -18.64 -4.63 -4.26
N THR A 35 -19.07 -3.95 -3.19
CA THR A 35 -20.47 -3.52 -3.05
C THR A 35 -20.73 -2.22 -3.83
N PRO A 36 -21.94 -2.02 -4.38
CA PRO A 36 -22.26 -0.81 -5.15
C PRO A 36 -22.35 0.48 -4.32
N PHE A 37 -22.23 0.38 -2.99
CA PHE A 37 -22.38 1.50 -2.06
C PHE A 37 -21.08 2.25 -1.78
N LEU A 38 -19.95 1.70 -2.20
CA LEU A 38 -18.67 2.40 -2.12
C LEU A 38 -18.62 3.50 -3.21
N PRO A 39 -18.26 4.74 -2.85
CA PRO A 39 -18.04 5.78 -3.84
C PRO A 39 -16.77 5.47 -4.63
N PRO A 40 -16.63 5.89 -5.89
CA PRO A 40 -15.35 5.76 -6.59
C PRO A 40 -14.23 6.50 -5.83
N CYS A 41 -13.02 5.95 -5.81
CA CYS A 41 -11.83 6.56 -5.23
C CYS A 41 -10.64 6.48 -6.18
N LYS A 42 -9.57 7.25 -5.91
CA LYS A 42 -8.35 7.21 -6.72
C LYS A 42 -7.37 6.15 -6.21
N SER A 43 -7.29 5.98 -4.89
CA SER A 43 -6.39 5.04 -4.26
C SER A 43 -7.02 4.31 -3.09
N VAL A 44 -6.59 3.07 -2.92
CA VAL A 44 -6.80 2.26 -1.72
C VAL A 44 -5.50 2.20 -0.96
N ILE A 45 -5.54 2.46 0.35
CA ILE A 45 -4.39 2.33 1.25
C ILE A 45 -4.73 1.27 2.30
N ILE A 46 -3.84 0.28 2.42
CA ILE A 46 -3.93 -0.81 3.40
C ILE A 46 -2.73 -0.65 4.36
N PRO A 47 -2.98 -0.19 5.60
CA PRO A 47 -1.93 0.04 6.59
C PRO A 47 -1.15 -1.20 7.02
N THR A 48 -0.04 -0.94 7.69
CA THR A 48 0.82 -1.95 8.30
C THR A 48 0.01 -2.82 9.27
N GLY A 49 0.27 -4.12 9.27
CA GLY A 49 -0.39 -5.10 10.14
C GLY A 49 -1.72 -5.63 9.64
N PHE A 50 -2.09 -5.40 8.37
CA PHE A 50 -3.40 -5.78 7.82
C PHE A 50 -3.73 -7.28 7.90
N ALA A 51 -2.70 -8.14 7.96
CA ALA A 51 -2.85 -9.59 8.06
C ALA A 51 -2.65 -10.12 9.49
N ASN A 52 -2.25 -9.28 10.44
CA ASN A 52 -2.00 -9.69 11.81
C ASN A 52 -3.32 -9.61 12.63
N PRO A 53 -3.85 -10.76 13.10
CA PRO A 53 -5.13 -10.82 13.79
C PRO A 53 -5.13 -10.13 15.16
N GLN A 54 -3.96 -9.77 15.70
CA GLN A 54 -3.87 -8.97 16.92
C GLN A 54 -4.25 -7.50 16.71
N TYR A 55 -4.17 -7.01 15.46
CA TYR A 55 -4.43 -5.60 15.14
C TYR A 55 -5.76 -5.39 14.43
N THR A 56 -6.20 -6.34 13.62
CA THR A 56 -7.36 -6.14 12.73
C THR A 56 -7.97 -7.45 12.24
N THR A 57 -9.17 -7.37 11.68
CA THR A 57 -9.91 -8.50 11.08
C THR A 57 -10.02 -8.40 9.56
N ILE A 58 -9.37 -7.40 8.93
CA ILE A 58 -9.62 -7.07 7.53
C ILE A 58 -9.04 -8.04 6.50
N SER A 59 -8.01 -8.84 6.84
CA SER A 59 -7.28 -9.71 5.88
C SER A 59 -8.22 -10.60 5.06
N SER A 60 -9.15 -11.28 5.73
CA SER A 60 -10.10 -12.20 5.08
C SER A 60 -10.96 -11.50 4.03
N GLY A 61 -11.44 -10.29 4.31
CA GLY A 61 -12.23 -9.50 3.36
C GLY A 61 -11.39 -8.98 2.20
N ILE A 62 -10.09 -8.72 2.40
CA ILE A 62 -9.18 -8.34 1.32
C ILE A 62 -8.96 -9.55 0.39
N GLU A 63 -8.62 -10.70 0.96
CA GLU A 63 -8.27 -11.92 0.22
C GLU A 63 -9.44 -12.45 -0.62
N GLN A 64 -10.68 -12.30 -0.14
CA GLN A 64 -11.89 -12.70 -0.87
C GLN A 64 -12.27 -11.76 -2.02
N ASN A 65 -11.65 -10.57 -2.12
CA ASN A 65 -12.01 -9.52 -3.06
C ASN A 65 -10.97 -9.31 -4.18
N ASN A 66 -10.20 -10.33 -4.53
CA ASN A 66 -9.18 -10.27 -5.59
C ASN A 66 -9.71 -9.69 -6.92
N LYS A 67 -10.91 -10.09 -7.37
CA LYS A 67 -11.55 -9.58 -8.59
C LYS A 67 -11.86 -8.09 -8.52
N SER A 68 -12.24 -7.59 -7.34
CA SER A 68 -12.53 -6.19 -7.09
C SER A 68 -11.26 -5.35 -7.22
N PHE A 69 -10.15 -5.80 -6.61
CA PHE A 69 -8.83 -5.18 -6.78
C PHE A 69 -8.34 -5.23 -8.23
N GLU A 70 -8.47 -6.38 -8.90
CA GLU A 70 -8.07 -6.55 -10.30
C GLU A 70 -8.81 -5.57 -11.21
N LYS A 71 -10.13 -5.43 -11.03
CA LYS A 71 -10.95 -4.48 -11.77
C LYS A 71 -10.59 -3.03 -11.45
N PHE A 72 -10.35 -2.72 -10.17
CA PHE A 72 -9.97 -1.38 -9.73
C PHE A 72 -8.63 -0.95 -10.36
N LEU A 73 -7.63 -1.83 -10.32
CA LEU A 73 -6.32 -1.61 -10.94
C LEU A 73 -6.45 -1.46 -12.46
N LYS A 74 -7.15 -2.38 -13.16
CA LYS A 74 -7.31 -2.30 -14.62
C LYS A 74 -7.88 -0.97 -15.11
N ASN A 75 -8.72 -0.33 -14.30
CA ASN A 75 -9.39 0.91 -14.63
C ASN A 75 -8.64 2.18 -14.15
N GLY A 76 -7.42 2.03 -13.61
CA GLY A 76 -6.55 3.15 -13.24
C GLY A 76 -6.55 3.53 -11.76
N GLY A 77 -7.12 2.68 -10.91
CA GLY A 77 -6.99 2.79 -9.46
C GLY A 77 -5.59 2.43 -8.98
N MET A 78 -5.18 3.01 -7.84
CA MET A 78 -3.88 2.73 -7.22
C MET A 78 -4.06 1.98 -5.89
N VAL A 79 -3.26 0.95 -5.64
CA VAL A 79 -3.27 0.21 -4.36
C VAL A 79 -1.93 0.38 -3.68
N THR A 80 -1.92 1.03 -2.51
CA THR A 80 -0.75 1.07 -1.64
C THR A 80 -0.97 0.11 -0.47
N VAL A 81 -0.10 -0.88 -0.33
CA VAL A 81 -0.17 -1.88 0.74
C VAL A 81 1.13 -1.88 1.53
N PHE A 82 0.99 -1.70 2.84
CA PHE A 82 2.09 -1.76 3.79
C PHE A 82 2.29 -3.19 4.31
N GLY A 83 3.35 -3.41 5.10
CA GLY A 83 3.74 -4.73 5.59
C GLY A 83 2.64 -5.44 6.40
N PRO A 84 2.45 -6.76 6.25
CA PRO A 84 1.35 -7.49 6.86
C PRO A 84 1.57 -7.82 8.36
N MET A 85 2.79 -7.64 8.87
CA MET A 85 3.23 -8.01 10.23
C MET A 85 2.90 -9.45 10.66
N VAL A 86 3.04 -10.41 9.75
CA VAL A 86 3.03 -11.85 10.03
C VAL A 86 4.32 -12.48 9.50
N SER A 87 4.73 -13.65 10.00
CA SER A 87 6.05 -14.24 9.70
C SER A 87 6.37 -14.31 8.21
N GLU A 88 5.40 -14.73 7.40
CA GLU A 88 5.48 -14.83 5.95
C GLU A 88 4.09 -14.56 5.37
N TYR A 89 4.02 -13.85 4.23
CA TYR A 89 2.75 -13.55 3.58
C TYR A 89 2.88 -13.56 2.06
N HIS A 90 1.93 -14.20 1.39
CA HIS A 90 1.84 -14.25 -0.08
C HIS A 90 0.66 -13.41 -0.55
N TYR A 91 0.91 -12.43 -1.42
CA TYR A 91 -0.13 -11.50 -1.89
C TYR A 91 -0.98 -12.08 -3.01
N GLN A 92 -1.58 -13.27 -2.79
CA GLN A 92 -2.37 -13.99 -3.79
C GLN A 92 -3.61 -13.24 -4.29
N TRP A 93 -4.04 -12.21 -3.55
CA TRP A 93 -5.20 -11.38 -3.89
C TRP A 93 -4.85 -10.17 -4.78
N LEU A 94 -3.57 -9.86 -4.95
CA LEU A 94 -3.08 -8.87 -5.91
C LEU A 94 -2.56 -9.58 -7.16
N PRO A 95 -2.66 -8.96 -8.35
CA PRO A 95 -2.07 -9.49 -9.57
C PRO A 95 -0.56 -9.18 -9.63
N VAL A 96 0.17 -9.57 -8.57
CA VAL A 96 1.64 -9.46 -8.44
C VAL A 96 2.19 -10.72 -7.78
N GLN A 97 3.30 -11.27 -8.30
CA GLN A 97 4.07 -12.23 -7.52
C GLN A 97 4.79 -11.44 -6.44
N LEU A 98 4.45 -11.66 -5.19
CA LEU A 98 5.05 -10.96 -4.06
C LEU A 98 4.96 -11.83 -2.81
N THR A 99 6.12 -12.08 -2.21
CA THR A 99 6.25 -12.81 -0.94
C THR A 99 6.98 -11.94 0.06
N TYR A 100 6.33 -11.69 1.19
CA TYR A 100 6.87 -10.90 2.31
C TYR A 100 7.42 -11.83 3.39
N ILE A 101 8.54 -11.42 4.01
CA ILE A 101 9.12 -12.05 5.20
C ILE A 101 9.27 -10.99 6.29
N GLN A 102 8.71 -11.26 7.48
CA GLN A 102 8.84 -10.34 8.61
C GLN A 102 10.27 -10.33 9.14
N ARG A 103 10.80 -9.12 9.26
CA ARG A 103 12.08 -8.85 9.93
C ARG A 103 12.14 -7.35 10.22
N HIS A 104 11.72 -6.98 11.44
CA HIS A 104 11.77 -5.58 11.85
C HIS A 104 13.22 -5.11 11.98
N LYS A 105 13.60 -4.07 11.25
CA LYS A 105 14.94 -3.47 11.28
C LYS A 105 14.90 -2.01 10.83
N SER A 106 15.66 -1.16 11.51
CA SER A 106 16.05 0.16 11.02
C SER A 106 17.22 0.01 10.05
N THR A 107 17.08 0.48 8.81
CA THR A 107 18.10 0.24 7.77
C THR A 107 18.21 1.40 6.78
N PRO A 108 19.42 1.77 6.33
CA PRO A 108 19.58 2.68 5.20
C PRO A 108 18.91 2.11 3.95
N LEU A 109 18.16 2.95 3.23
CA LEU A 109 17.54 2.55 1.98
C LEU A 109 18.43 2.93 0.78
N GLN A 110 18.51 2.00 -0.16
CA GLN A 110 19.16 2.20 -1.44
C GLN A 110 18.10 2.38 -2.52
N ASN A 111 18.16 3.50 -3.24
CA ASN A 111 17.33 3.75 -4.40
C ASN A 111 17.65 2.77 -5.53
N VAL A 112 16.61 2.23 -6.15
CA VAL A 112 16.70 1.41 -7.36
C VAL A 112 15.87 2.06 -8.46
N GLY A 113 16.57 2.63 -9.44
CA GLY A 113 15.93 3.38 -10.52
C GLY A 113 15.23 4.65 -10.04
N GLU A 114 14.34 5.17 -10.89
CA GLU A 114 13.55 6.36 -10.62
C GLU A 114 12.07 6.04 -10.83
N HIS A 115 11.24 6.39 -9.84
CA HIS A 115 9.79 6.26 -9.90
C HIS A 115 9.15 7.19 -8.88
N GLU A 116 8.04 7.85 -9.22
CA GLU A 116 7.42 8.87 -8.37
C GLU A 116 6.95 8.33 -7.01
N ALA A 117 6.57 7.06 -6.94
CA ALA A 117 6.25 6.37 -5.69
C ALA A 117 7.40 6.40 -4.65
N GLN A 118 8.66 6.57 -5.07
CA GLN A 118 9.78 6.74 -4.13
C GLN A 118 9.60 7.93 -3.21
N SER A 119 8.76 8.91 -3.58
CA SER A 119 8.38 10.01 -2.70
C SER A 119 7.69 9.58 -1.41
N ILE A 120 7.32 8.30 -1.22
CA ILE A 120 6.71 7.78 0.03
C ILE A 120 7.52 8.15 1.27
N ILE A 121 8.84 8.22 1.15
CA ILE A 121 9.77 8.79 2.12
C ILE A 121 10.47 9.98 1.47
N GLU A 122 10.54 11.10 2.19
CA GLU A 122 11.17 12.33 1.70
C GLU A 122 12.65 12.43 2.04
N ASP A 123 13.06 11.87 3.18
CA ASP A 123 14.42 11.94 3.67
C ASP A 123 15.02 10.54 3.85
N LEU A 124 16.10 10.29 3.11
CA LEU A 124 16.85 9.04 3.15
C LEU A 124 18.22 9.23 3.83
N SER A 125 18.48 10.37 4.48
CA SER A 125 19.74 10.60 5.18
C SER A 125 19.89 9.75 6.44
N GLU A 126 18.77 9.35 7.03
CA GLU A 126 18.71 8.50 8.22
C GLU A 126 18.22 7.09 7.87
N PRO A 127 18.57 6.07 8.68
CA PRO A 127 17.96 4.75 8.58
C PRO A 127 16.44 4.83 8.72
N VAL A 128 15.73 4.07 7.88
CA VAL A 128 14.27 4.02 7.83
C VAL A 128 13.79 2.73 8.50
N GLU A 129 12.71 2.80 9.27
CA GLU A 129 12.11 1.62 9.89
C GLU A 129 11.41 0.75 8.84
N CYS A 130 11.78 -0.53 8.75
CA CYS A 130 11.10 -1.52 7.92
C CYS A 130 10.62 -2.69 8.79
N ASP A 131 9.41 -3.20 8.57
CA ASP A 131 8.86 -4.34 9.31
C ASP A 131 9.22 -5.71 8.69
N GLY A 132 9.81 -5.71 7.50
CA GLY A 132 10.29 -6.88 6.78
C GLY A 132 10.91 -6.56 5.43
N TYR A 133 10.93 -7.54 4.54
CA TYR A 133 11.41 -7.41 3.15
C TYR A 133 10.62 -8.35 2.23
N PHE A 134 10.73 -8.17 0.93
CA PHE A 134 10.15 -9.08 -0.07
C PHE A 134 11.20 -10.09 -0.55
N SER A 135 10.96 -11.38 -0.31
CA SER A 135 11.84 -12.47 -0.72
C SER A 135 11.66 -12.85 -2.19
N GLU A 136 10.46 -12.66 -2.73
CA GLU A 136 10.13 -12.90 -4.12
C GLU A 136 9.31 -11.73 -4.66
N THR A 137 9.65 -11.26 -5.86
CA THR A 137 8.79 -10.35 -6.60
C THR A 137 9.02 -10.39 -8.12
N ASP A 138 7.95 -10.20 -8.88
CA ASP A 138 8.01 -9.89 -10.32
C ASP A 138 7.67 -8.42 -10.64
N GLY A 139 7.56 -7.56 -9.61
CA GLY A 139 7.44 -6.12 -9.75
C GLY A 139 8.80 -5.41 -9.86
N GLN A 140 8.77 -4.12 -10.20
CA GLN A 140 9.93 -3.26 -10.18
C GLN A 140 10.27 -2.89 -8.74
N VAL A 141 11.48 -3.23 -8.30
CA VAL A 141 12.01 -2.83 -6.98
C VAL A 141 12.41 -1.35 -7.03
N LEU A 142 11.96 -0.56 -6.06
CA LEU A 142 12.27 0.88 -5.92
C LEU A 142 13.24 1.17 -4.77
N TYR A 143 13.13 0.40 -3.69
CA TYR A 143 14.03 0.49 -2.54
C TYR A 143 14.51 -0.89 -2.12
N LYS A 144 15.78 -0.94 -1.71
CA LYS A 144 16.38 -2.08 -1.03
C LYS A 144 16.99 -1.65 0.30
N ASN A 145 17.06 -2.59 1.25
CA ASN A 145 17.81 -2.38 2.48
C ASN A 145 19.34 -2.58 2.28
N ASP A 146 20.10 -2.39 3.36
CA ASP A 146 21.55 -2.64 3.44
C ASP A 146 21.98 -4.09 3.11
N GLU A 147 21.06 -5.05 3.18
CA GLU A 147 21.25 -6.46 2.80
C GLU A 147 20.87 -6.74 1.32
N ASN A 148 20.64 -5.69 0.52
CA ASN A 148 20.20 -5.76 -0.88
C ASN A 148 18.85 -6.50 -1.07
N GLN A 149 18.02 -6.54 -0.02
CA GLN A 149 16.69 -7.13 -0.05
C GLN A 149 15.64 -6.06 -0.41
N PRO A 150 14.69 -6.34 -1.30
CA PRO A 150 13.63 -5.40 -1.65
C PRO A 150 12.75 -5.02 -0.45
N VAL A 151 12.50 -3.73 -0.27
CA VAL A 151 11.58 -3.21 0.77
C VAL A 151 10.45 -2.36 0.20
N MET A 152 10.58 -1.91 -1.06
CA MET A 152 9.50 -1.27 -1.79
C MET A 152 9.50 -1.76 -3.24
N VAL A 153 8.32 -2.16 -3.70
CA VAL A 153 8.08 -2.72 -5.02
C VAL A 153 6.87 -2.03 -5.64
N VAL A 154 6.94 -1.74 -6.92
CA VAL A 154 5.79 -1.31 -7.72
C VAL A 154 5.51 -2.26 -8.87
N ARG A 155 4.26 -2.34 -9.27
CA ARG A 155 3.85 -3.08 -10.46
C ARG A 155 2.69 -2.38 -11.14
N GLU A 156 2.85 -2.11 -12.42
CA GLU A 156 1.76 -1.67 -13.29
C GLU A 156 0.83 -2.86 -13.60
N TYR A 157 -0.48 -2.59 -13.60
CA TYR A 157 -1.47 -3.60 -13.97
C TYR A 157 -2.70 -2.95 -14.61
N GLY A 158 -2.84 -3.13 -15.94
CA GLY A 158 -3.77 -2.34 -16.75
C GLY A 158 -3.39 -0.86 -16.70
N ASP A 159 -4.35 0.03 -16.45
CA ASP A 159 -4.09 1.47 -16.30
C ASP A 159 -3.65 1.88 -14.88
N GLY A 160 -3.58 0.94 -13.94
CA GLY A 160 -3.38 1.19 -12.51
C GLY A 160 -2.03 0.74 -11.99
N LEU A 161 -1.82 0.97 -10.69
CA LEU A 161 -0.52 0.75 -10.03
C LEU A 161 -0.68 0.08 -8.67
N ILE A 162 0.12 -0.96 -8.45
CA ILE A 162 0.34 -1.59 -7.15
C ILE A 162 1.63 -1.01 -6.57
N ILE A 163 1.57 -0.57 -5.32
CA ILE A 163 2.70 -0.09 -4.53
C ILE A 163 2.72 -0.93 -3.25
N ALA A 164 3.69 -1.81 -3.12
CA ALA A 164 3.89 -2.63 -1.93
C ALA A 164 5.15 -2.18 -1.19
N THR A 165 5.05 -1.99 0.12
CA THR A 165 6.16 -1.53 0.93
C THR A 165 6.19 -2.21 2.30
N THR A 166 7.39 -2.46 2.81
CA THR A 166 7.65 -2.89 4.19
C THR A 166 8.12 -1.73 5.07
N ILE A 167 8.23 -0.53 4.50
CA ILE A 167 8.54 0.69 5.25
C ILE A 167 7.44 0.91 6.29
N HIS A 168 7.82 1.01 7.56
CA HIS A 168 6.94 1.13 8.70
C HIS A 168 6.86 2.58 9.19
N GLU A 169 6.58 3.49 8.26
CA GLU A 169 6.43 4.92 8.51
C GLU A 169 5.22 5.48 7.77
N PHE A 170 4.75 6.66 8.17
CA PHE A 170 3.67 7.32 7.45
C PHE A 170 4.15 7.79 6.07
N PRO A 171 3.32 7.67 5.03
CA PRO A 171 3.66 8.20 3.72
C PRO A 171 3.78 9.74 3.79
N SER A 172 4.78 10.27 3.09
CA SER A 172 5.02 11.71 3.03
C SER A 172 3.88 12.51 2.39
N SER A 173 3.84 13.81 2.66
CA SER A 173 2.95 14.75 1.97
C SER A 173 3.14 14.76 0.46
N LYS A 174 4.39 14.64 -0.03
CA LYS A 174 4.68 14.58 -1.46
C LYS A 174 4.07 13.35 -2.12
N PHE A 175 4.17 12.19 -1.49
CA PHE A 175 3.56 10.95 -1.98
C PHE A 175 2.03 11.03 -2.01
N LEU A 176 1.44 11.56 -0.95
CA LEU A 176 -0.01 11.76 -0.85
C LEU A 176 -0.52 12.71 -1.94
N THR A 177 0.22 13.78 -2.22
CA THR A 177 -0.06 14.71 -3.32
C THR A 177 0.06 14.02 -4.69
N TRP A 178 1.08 13.19 -4.88
CA TRP A 178 1.25 12.41 -6.11
C TRP A 178 0.09 11.43 -6.32
N ILE A 179 -0.31 10.66 -5.30
CA ILE A 179 -1.48 9.77 -5.37
C ILE A 179 -2.73 10.56 -5.75
N LYS A 180 -2.94 11.74 -5.14
CA LYS A 180 -4.08 12.62 -5.43
C LYS A 180 -4.14 13.00 -6.91
N ASN A 181 -2.99 13.25 -7.53
CA ASN A 181 -2.91 13.79 -8.89
C ASN A 181 -2.87 12.69 -9.96
N SER A 182 -2.25 11.56 -9.66
CA SER A 182 -2.00 10.47 -10.61
C SER A 182 -3.13 9.45 -10.70
N GLY A 183 -3.83 9.17 -9.58
CA GLY A 183 -4.84 8.11 -9.55
C GLY A 183 -6.10 8.47 -10.34
N ARG A 184 -6.60 7.53 -11.15
CA ARG A 184 -7.89 7.67 -11.82
C ARG A 184 -9.01 7.23 -10.88
N LYS A 185 -10.04 8.07 -10.79
CA LYS A 185 -11.18 7.78 -9.91
C LYS A 185 -11.99 6.59 -10.43
N THR A 186 -12.00 5.51 -9.67
CA THR A 186 -12.46 4.19 -10.09
C THR A 186 -13.27 3.52 -8.99
N GLN A 187 -14.22 2.65 -9.37
CA GLN A 187 -14.95 1.81 -8.42
C GLN A 187 -14.13 0.57 -8.02
N ILE A 188 -14.09 0.28 -6.72
CA ILE A 188 -13.53 -0.97 -6.17
C ILE A 188 -14.62 -1.94 -5.74
#